data_AF-A0A7C4W7F7-F1
#
_entry.id   AF-A0A7C4W7F7-F1
#
_cell.length_a   1.000
_cell.length_b   1.000
_cell.length_c   1.000
_cell.angle_alpha   90.00
_cell.angle_beta   90.00
_cell.angle_gamma   90.00
#
_symmetry.space_group_name_H-M   'P 1'
#
loop_
_entity.id
_entity.type
_entity.pdbx_description
1 polymer ?
#
loop_
_entity_poly.entity_id
_entity_poly.type
_entity_poly.pdbx_seq_one_letter_code
_entity_poly.pdbx_strand_id
1 'polypeptide(L)'
;MKKAVKSGKSLSRLPIEEFEYIEEFGKIIREAREKMGLTQEEFSKQLNEKVTIIRKIEAGEFNPPIELARKIEKLLKIKIIVPVEEDLEYISKYIEKGEAVKGVSLGFFIKKMEEKDVKKQ
;
A
#
# COMPACT_ATOMS: atom_id res chain seq x y z
N MET A 1 -23.68 -26.29 37.53
CA MET A 1 -22.23 -26.12 37.80
C MET A 1 -21.61 -25.38 36.63
N LYS A 2 -21.12 -24.14 36.84
CA LYS A 2 -20.53 -23.28 35.79
C LYS A 2 -19.02 -23.49 35.75
N LYS A 3 -18.43 -23.79 34.58
CA LYS A 3 -16.97 -23.92 34.40
C LYS A 3 -16.46 -22.69 33.65
N ALA A 4 -15.69 -21.85 34.34
CA ALA A 4 -15.00 -20.70 33.78
C ALA A 4 -13.81 -21.17 32.93
N VAL A 5 -13.75 -20.74 31.68
CA VAL A 5 -12.56 -20.92 30.82
C VAL A 5 -11.75 -19.61 30.87
N LYS A 6 -10.50 -19.77 31.26
CA LYS A 6 -9.53 -18.73 31.64
C LYS A 6 -9.16 -17.85 30.44
N SER A 7 -9.00 -16.57 30.75
CA SER A 7 -8.49 -15.47 29.93
C SER A 7 -7.15 -15.81 29.27
N GLY A 8 -7.18 -16.13 27.98
CA GLY A 8 -6.00 -16.14 27.12
C GLY A 8 -5.67 -14.71 26.69
N LYS A 9 -4.61 -14.16 27.29
CA LYS A 9 -3.85 -12.95 26.93
C LYS A 9 -4.38 -12.14 25.74
N SER A 10 -4.81 -10.93 26.05
CA SER A 10 -4.92 -9.79 25.13
C SER A 10 -3.63 -9.64 24.32
N LEU A 11 -3.63 -10.13 23.08
CA LEU A 11 -2.67 -9.69 22.08
C LEU A 11 -2.95 -8.22 21.81
N SER A 12 -2.13 -7.38 22.48
CA SER A 12 -1.74 -6.03 22.10
C SER A 12 -2.45 -5.49 20.86
N ARG A 13 -3.32 -4.50 21.07
CA ARG A 13 -3.68 -3.52 20.04
C ARG A 13 -2.37 -2.91 19.51
N LEU A 14 -1.78 -3.53 18.50
CA LEU A 14 -0.90 -2.81 17.61
C LEU A 14 -1.78 -1.73 16.98
N PRO A 15 -1.32 -0.46 16.91
CA PRO A 15 -2.00 0.51 16.06
C PRO A 15 -2.11 -0.16 14.68
N ILE A 16 -3.34 -0.33 14.20
CA ILE A 16 -3.56 -0.72 12.83
C ILE A 16 -3.03 0.49 12.06
N GLU A 17 -1.79 0.43 11.60
CA GLU A 17 -1.31 1.34 10.58
C GLU A 17 -2.28 1.13 9.42
N GLU A 18 -3.27 2.02 9.27
CA GLU A 18 -4.13 2.03 8.12
C GLU A 18 -3.25 2.36 6.92
N PHE A 19 -3.32 1.55 5.87
CA PHE A 19 -2.56 1.73 4.65
C PHE A 19 -3.49 1.58 3.46
N GLU A 20 -3.21 2.36 2.43
CA GLU A 20 -3.92 2.29 1.16
C GLU A 20 -2.99 1.77 0.07
N TYR A 21 -3.57 1.03 -0.86
CA TYR A 21 -2.89 0.61 -2.09
C TYR A 21 -2.96 1.72 -3.12
N ILE A 22 -1.87 1.92 -3.85
CA ILE A 22 -1.89 2.82 -5.01
C ILE A 22 -2.78 2.25 -6.10
N GLU A 23 -3.32 3.13 -6.95
CA GLU A 23 -4.08 2.72 -8.13
C GLU A 23 -3.23 1.84 -9.05
N GLU A 24 -3.87 0.83 -9.67
CA GLU A 24 -3.23 -0.12 -10.58
C GLU A 24 -1.98 -0.85 -10.01
N PHE A 25 -1.85 -1.02 -8.69
CA PHE A 25 -0.68 -1.66 -8.07
C PHE A 25 -0.34 -3.03 -8.68
N GLY A 26 -1.34 -3.82 -9.08
CA GLY A 26 -1.12 -5.13 -9.72
C GLY A 26 -0.34 -5.03 -11.04
N LYS A 27 -0.65 -4.03 -11.87
CA LYS A 27 0.06 -3.75 -13.12
C LYS A 27 1.49 -3.29 -12.85
N ILE A 28 1.69 -2.43 -11.86
CA ILE A 28 3.02 -1.94 -11.46
C ILE A 28 3.90 -3.10 -11.00
N ILE A 29 3.36 -4.02 -10.19
CA ILE A 29 4.06 -5.23 -9.74
C ILE A 29 4.45 -6.10 -10.93
N ARG A 30 3.52 -6.32 -11.87
CA ARG A 30 3.78 -7.11 -13.08
C ARG A 30 4.90 -6.49 -13.91
N GLU A 31 4.83 -5.20 -14.21
CA GLU A 31 5.85 -4.50 -14.99
C GLU A 31 7.21 -4.53 -14.29
N ALA A 32 7.26 -4.33 -12.97
CA ALA A 32 8.50 -4.39 -12.21
C ALA A 32 9.10 -5.80 -12.18
N ARG A 33 8.26 -6.84 -12.02
CA ARG A 33 8.69 -8.24 -12.12
C ARG A 33 9.28 -8.55 -13.50
N GLU A 34 8.60 -8.13 -14.56
CA GLU A 34 9.05 -8.34 -15.95
C GLU A 34 10.35 -7.58 -16.24
N LYS A 35 10.53 -6.36 -15.72
CA LYS A 35 11.80 -5.61 -15.81
C LYS A 35 12.97 -6.33 -15.14
N MET A 36 12.70 -7.11 -14.09
CA MET A 36 13.71 -7.94 -13.42
C MET A 36 13.92 -9.30 -14.09
N GLY A 37 13.18 -9.60 -15.17
CA GLY A 37 13.28 -10.88 -15.88
C GLY A 37 12.78 -12.09 -15.09
N LEU A 38 11.97 -11.87 -14.04
CA LEU A 38 11.48 -12.94 -13.18
C LEU A 38 10.18 -13.53 -13.72
N THR A 39 10.06 -14.85 -13.72
CA THR A 39 8.78 -15.53 -13.93
C THR A 39 7.89 -15.40 -12.68
N GLN A 40 6.58 -15.62 -12.83
CA GLN A 40 5.67 -15.64 -11.67
C GLN A 40 6.04 -16.75 -10.67
N GLU A 41 6.58 -17.88 -11.14
CA GLU A 41 7.02 -18.98 -10.28
C GLU A 41 8.26 -18.62 -9.46
N GLU A 42 9.26 -18.00 -10.08
CA GLU A 42 10.46 -17.55 -9.38
C GLU A 42 10.15 -16.45 -8.38
N PHE A 43 9.29 -15.50 -8.78
CA PHE A 43 8.85 -14.42 -7.90
C PHE A 43 8.07 -14.97 -6.69
N SER A 44 7.19 -15.95 -6.90
CA SER A 44 6.45 -16.57 -5.79
C SER A 44 7.38 -17.34 -4.85
N LYS A 45 8.40 -18.04 -5.37
CA LYS A 45 9.41 -18.72 -4.57
C LYS A 45 10.21 -17.74 -3.71
N GLN A 46 10.60 -16.58 -4.25
CA GLN A 46 11.32 -15.55 -3.49
C GLN A 46 10.46 -14.93 -2.37
N LEU A 47 9.16 -14.82 -2.59
CA LEU A 47 8.21 -14.32 -1.57
C LEU A 47 7.74 -15.39 -0.59
N ASN A 48 8.08 -16.66 -0.86
CA ASN A 48 7.61 -17.83 -0.13
C ASN A 48 6.08 -17.97 -0.15
N GLU A 49 5.47 -17.63 -1.29
CA GLU A 49 4.03 -17.63 -1.52
C GLU A 49 3.65 -18.53 -2.70
N LYS A 50 2.36 -18.88 -2.79
CA LYS A 50 1.84 -19.65 -3.92
C LYS A 50 1.76 -18.80 -5.18
N VAL A 51 2.11 -19.38 -6.34
CA VAL A 51 1.99 -18.73 -7.67
C VAL A 51 0.59 -18.19 -7.92
N THR A 52 -0.43 -18.91 -7.46
CA THR A 52 -1.84 -18.50 -7.59
C THR A 52 -2.16 -17.21 -6.86
N ILE A 53 -1.49 -16.93 -5.73
CA ILE A 53 -1.64 -15.68 -4.97
C ILE A 53 -1.02 -14.54 -5.76
N ILE A 54 0.22 -14.72 -6.24
CA ILE A 54 0.91 -13.72 -7.08
C ILE A 54 0.08 -13.36 -8.32
N ARG A 55 -0.50 -14.37 -8.98
CA ARG A 55 -1.36 -14.14 -10.15
C ARG A 55 -2.57 -13.25 -9.83
N LYS A 56 -3.22 -13.47 -8.69
CA LYS A 56 -4.36 -12.65 -8.25
C LYS A 56 -3.94 -11.23 -7.84
N ILE A 57 -2.76 -11.08 -7.24
CA ILE A 57 -2.18 -9.77 -6.90
C ILE A 57 -1.90 -8.96 -8.17
N GLU A 58 -1.22 -9.56 -9.16
CA GLU A 58 -0.91 -8.90 -10.43
C GLU A 58 -2.16 -8.56 -11.24
N ALA A 59 -3.24 -9.33 -11.08
CA ALA A 59 -4.55 -9.05 -11.68
C ALA A 59 -5.36 -7.98 -10.92
N GLY A 60 -4.93 -7.56 -9.72
CA GLY A 60 -5.69 -6.64 -8.86
C GLY A 60 -6.93 -7.27 -8.20
N GLU A 61 -7.07 -8.60 -8.25
CA GLU A 61 -8.19 -9.34 -7.64
C GLU A 61 -7.98 -9.60 -6.13
N PHE A 62 -6.74 -9.45 -5.66
CA PHE A 62 -6.37 -9.74 -4.28
C PHE A 62 -5.41 -8.70 -3.72
N ASN A 63 -5.82 -8.08 -2.61
CA ASN A 63 -4.98 -7.17 -1.85
C ASN A 63 -4.13 -7.99 -0.86
N PRO A 64 -2.80 -7.95 -0.96
CA PRO A 64 -1.94 -8.72 -0.07
C PRO A 64 -2.03 -8.25 1.40
N PRO A 65 -1.59 -9.05 2.37
CA PRO A 65 -1.31 -8.57 3.71
C PRO A 65 -0.13 -7.57 3.72
N ILE A 66 -0.09 -6.66 4.69
CA ILE A 66 0.96 -5.63 4.82
C ILE A 66 2.38 -6.21 4.76
N GLU A 67 2.61 -7.37 5.37
CA GLU A 67 3.91 -8.03 5.38
C GLU A 67 4.33 -8.46 3.97
N LEU A 68 3.39 -9.01 3.19
CA LEU A 68 3.64 -9.43 1.82
C LEU A 68 3.82 -8.21 0.91
N ALA A 69 3.01 -7.16 1.08
CA ALA A 69 3.16 -5.92 0.35
C ALA A 69 4.56 -5.30 0.56
N ARG A 70 5.03 -5.22 1.82
CA ARG A 70 6.38 -4.75 2.16
C ARG A 70 7.49 -5.62 1.57
N LYS A 71 7.30 -6.95 1.50
CA LYS A 71 8.26 -7.84 0.83
C LYS A 71 8.32 -7.58 -0.67
N ILE A 72 7.18 -7.39 -1.32
CA ILE A 72 7.08 -7.05 -2.74
C ILE A 72 7.81 -5.74 -3.02
N GLU A 73 7.57 -4.70 -2.21
CA GLU A 73 8.27 -3.40 -2.33
C GLU A 73 9.78 -3.55 -2.26
N LYS A 74 10.29 -4.32 -1.29
CA LYS A 74 11.72 -4.52 -1.09
C LYS A 74 12.38 -5.29 -2.23
N LEU A 75 11.72 -6.33 -2.72
CA LEU A 75 12.24 -7.21 -3.76
C LEU A 75 12.28 -6.48 -5.10
N LEU A 76 11.17 -5.84 -5.48
CA LEU A 76 11.01 -5.14 -6.75
C LEU A 76 11.52 -3.69 -6.72
N LYS A 77 11.90 -3.17 -5.55
CA LYS A 77 12.33 -1.78 -5.31
C LYS A 77 11.29 -0.74 -5.77
N ILE A 78 10.01 -1.04 -5.56
CA ILE A 78 8.87 -0.19 -5.88
C ILE A 78 8.09 0.18 -4.62
N LYS A 79 7.17 1.14 -4.74
CA LYS A 79 6.18 1.46 -3.72
C LYS A 79 4.79 1.06 -4.22
N ILE A 80 4.04 0.33 -3.40
CA ILE A 80 2.67 -0.12 -3.70
C ILE A 80 1.66 0.22 -2.61
N ILE A 81 2.14 0.60 -1.42
CA ILE A 81 1.32 1.00 -0.29
C ILE A 81 1.74 2.37 0.23
N VAL A 82 0.77 3.12 0.73
CA VAL A 82 0.96 4.43 1.37
C VAL A 82 0.34 4.37 2.76
N PRO A 83 1.06 4.78 3.83
CA PRO A 83 0.43 4.91 5.15
C PRO A 83 -0.68 5.97 5.08
N VAL A 84 -1.84 5.66 5.66
CA VAL A 84 -2.93 6.63 5.87
C VAL A 84 -2.54 7.50 7.07
N GLU A 85 -1.45 8.24 6.91
CA GLU A 85 -1.24 9.47 7.65
C GLU A 85 -1.56 10.58 6.66
N GLU A 86 -2.43 11.53 7.03
CA GLU A 86 -2.85 12.67 6.21
C GLU A 86 -1.69 13.67 5.96
N ASP A 87 -0.49 13.17 5.68
CA ASP A 87 0.72 13.95 5.61
C ASP A 87 0.87 14.52 4.21
N LEU A 88 0.24 15.68 4.03
CA LEU A 88 0.50 16.62 2.93
C LEU A 88 2.01 16.89 2.76
N GLU A 89 2.80 16.75 3.82
CA GLU A 89 4.27 16.83 3.81
C GLU A 89 4.92 15.72 2.99
N TYR A 90 4.41 14.47 3.05
CA TYR A 90 4.90 13.38 2.22
C TYR A 90 4.69 13.71 0.74
N ILE A 91 3.49 14.14 0.36
CA ILE A 91 3.14 14.50 -1.02
C ILE A 91 3.97 15.71 -1.51
N SER A 92 4.18 16.72 -0.67
CA SER A 92 4.95 17.92 -1.02
C SER A 92 6.39 17.61 -1.42
N LYS A 93 7.04 16.67 -0.72
CA LYS A 93 8.41 16.24 -0.99
C LYS A 93 8.58 15.52 -2.34
N TYR A 94 7.52 14.93 -2.87
CA TYR A 94 7.52 14.33 -4.21
C TYR A 94 7.28 15.38 -5.30
N ILE A 95 6.42 16.37 -5.05
CA ILE A 95 6.19 17.50 -5.97
C ILE A 95 7.46 18.34 -6.13
N GLU A 96 8.20 18.59 -5.04
CA GLU A 96 9.47 19.31 -5.06
C GLU A 96 10.57 18.61 -5.87
N LYS A 97 10.48 17.29 -6.05
CA LYS A 97 11.41 16.50 -6.86
C LYS A 97 11.07 16.45 -8.35
N GLY A 98 9.99 17.10 -8.78
CA GLY A 98 9.60 17.21 -10.18
C GLY A 98 9.03 15.93 -10.80
N GLU A 99 8.69 14.92 -9.98
CA GLU A 99 8.01 13.71 -10.44
C GLU A 99 6.50 13.98 -10.47
N ALA A 100 5.92 14.04 -11.67
CA ALA A 100 4.48 14.28 -11.83
C ALA A 100 3.69 13.13 -11.18
N VAL A 101 3.03 13.41 -10.06
CA VAL A 101 2.13 12.46 -9.39
C VAL A 101 0.86 12.35 -10.22
N LYS A 102 0.85 11.39 -11.16
CA LYS A 102 -0.29 11.13 -12.05
C LYS A 102 -1.44 10.57 -11.21
N GLY A 103 -2.37 11.43 -10.83
CA GLY A 103 -3.52 11.08 -9.97
C GLY A 103 -4.05 12.26 -9.14
N VAL A 104 -3.26 13.31 -8.93
CA VAL A 104 -3.74 14.52 -8.24
C VAL A 104 -4.12 15.58 -9.26
N SER A 105 -5.41 15.67 -9.56
CA SER A 105 -5.94 16.75 -10.40
C SER A 105 -5.79 18.09 -9.67
N LEU A 106 -5.35 19.13 -10.39
CA LEU A 106 -5.28 20.51 -9.86
C LEU A 106 -6.60 20.95 -9.19
N GLY A 107 -7.74 20.44 -9.64
CA GLY A 107 -9.05 20.71 -9.04
C GLY A 107 -9.21 20.17 -7.61
N PHE A 108 -8.51 19.10 -7.24
CA PHE A 108 -8.48 18.58 -5.87
C PHE A 108 -7.71 19.52 -4.93
N PHE A 109 -6.64 20.15 -5.44
CA PHE A 109 -5.85 21.12 -4.68
C PHE A 109 -6.60 22.44 -4.43
N ILE A 110 -7.30 22.97 -5.43
CA ILE A 110 -8.04 24.24 -5.31
C ILE A 110 -9.17 24.11 -4.28
N LYS A 111 -9.93 23.01 -4.32
CA LYS A 111 -11.04 22.77 -3.39
C LYS A 111 -10.59 22.67 -1.92
N LYS A 112 -9.41 22.10 -1.67
CA LYS A 112 -8.87 21.89 -0.31
C LYS A 112 -8.17 23.13 0.27
N MET A 113 -7.75 24.08 -0.59
CA MET A 113 -7.33 25.42 -0.15
C MET A 113 -8.53 26.23 0.35
N GLU A 114 -9.66 26.18 -0.36
CA GLU A 114 -10.90 26.87 0.03
C GLU A 114 -11.47 26.37 1.38
N GLU A 115 -11.40 25.07 1.66
CA GLU A 115 -11.85 24.51 2.95
C GLU A 115 -10.97 24.90 4.15
N LYS A 116 -9.71 25.30 3.94
CA LYS A 116 -8.84 25.78 5.02
C LYS A 116 -9.12 27.23 5.41
N ASP A 117 -9.61 28.06 4.48
CA ASP A 117 -9.97 29.45 4.77
C ASP A 117 -11.31 29.58 5.52
N VAL A 118 -12.24 28.63 5.33
CA VAL A 118 -13.54 28.63 6.03
C VAL A 118 -13.43 28.26 7.51
N LYS A 119 -12.39 27.50 7.92
CA LYS A 119 -12.19 27.10 9.33
C LYS A 119 -11.35 28.09 10.16
N LYS A 120 -11.02 29.26 9.62
CA LYS A 120 -10.23 30.29 10.33
C LYS A 120 -11.01 31.59 10.61
N GLN A 121 -12.34 31.58 10.49
CA GLN A 121 -13.23 32.62 11.01
C GLN A 121 -14.07 32.09 12.16
#